data_AF-C4WXW6-F1
#
_entry.id   AF-C4WXW6-F1
#
_cell.length_a   1.000
_cell.length_b   1.000
_cell.length_c   1.000
_cell.angle_alpha   90.00
_cell.angle_beta   90.00
_cell.angle_gamma   90.00
#
_symmetry.space_group_name_H-M   'P 1'
#
loop_
_entity.id
_entity.type
_entity.pdbx_description
1 polymer ?
#
loop_
_entity_poly.entity_id
_entity_poly.type
_entity_poly.pdbx_seq_one_letter_code
_entity_poly.pdbx_strand_id
1 'polypeptide(L)'
;MFDWTYSTYYEGTLFGYSVAEATEERINMEKLKVQEEILFYSDLTLFEDELHDNGVAVCSVKIRCMPSGFFALLRYFLRVDGVMMRIHDTRLYKEAEWDYALREVCRRELYTTEIPVGKSGSLTDPGSFANTLPIVYERFEKIKFDKNV
;
A
#
# COMPACT_ATOMS: atom_id res chain seq x y z
N MET A 1 9.16 -22.60 3.66
CA MET A 1 9.64 -22.44 5.05
C MET A 1 8.75 -21.39 5.69
N PHE A 2 8.31 -21.59 6.93
CA PHE A 2 7.47 -20.63 7.66
C PHE A 2 8.35 -19.72 8.51
N ASP A 3 8.19 -18.40 8.42
CA ASP A 3 9.10 -17.41 9.04
C ASP A 3 8.45 -16.54 10.14
N TRP A 4 7.19 -16.82 10.51
CA TRP A 4 6.43 -16.09 11.55
C TRP A 4 6.25 -14.58 11.32
N THR A 5 6.60 -14.07 10.13
CA THR A 5 6.47 -12.65 9.85
C THR A 5 5.07 -12.23 9.40
N TYR A 6 4.20 -13.20 9.07
CA TYR A 6 2.89 -12.96 8.45
C TYR A 6 2.96 -12.17 7.14
N SER A 7 4.09 -12.27 6.44
CA SER A 7 4.28 -11.61 5.15
C SER A 7 3.23 -12.03 4.14
N THR A 8 2.55 -11.04 3.57
CA THR A 8 1.46 -11.24 2.62
C THR A 8 1.73 -10.51 1.31
N TYR A 9 1.37 -11.14 0.20
CA TYR A 9 1.30 -10.53 -1.13
C TYR A 9 -0.13 -10.20 -1.52
N TYR A 10 -1.02 -10.05 -0.53
CA TYR A 10 -2.40 -9.66 -0.77
C TYR A 10 -2.45 -8.26 -1.40
N GLU A 11 -3.11 -8.17 -2.56
CA GLU A 11 -3.21 -6.98 -3.40
C GLU A 11 -4.68 -6.54 -3.57
N GLY A 12 -5.53 -6.95 -2.62
CA GLY A 12 -6.98 -6.83 -2.70
C GLY A 12 -7.65 -8.01 -3.40
N THR A 13 -8.94 -8.22 -3.09
CA THR A 13 -9.79 -9.19 -3.77
C THR A 13 -10.65 -8.46 -4.78
N LEU A 14 -10.57 -8.85 -6.05
CA LEU A 14 -11.50 -8.36 -7.07
C LEU A 14 -12.81 -9.12 -6.96
N PHE A 15 -13.92 -8.40 -7.02
CA PHE A 15 -15.27 -8.97 -7.01
C PHE A 15 -15.92 -8.84 -8.39
N GLY A 16 -16.88 -9.71 -8.69
CA GLY A 16 -17.60 -9.70 -9.98
C GLY A 16 -16.72 -10.07 -11.17
N TYR A 17 -17.04 -9.52 -12.34
CA TYR A 17 -16.32 -9.76 -13.60
C TYR A 17 -15.21 -8.73 -13.87
N SER A 18 -14.57 -8.20 -12.82
CA SER A 18 -13.45 -7.27 -12.98
C SER A 18 -12.26 -7.93 -13.67
N VAL A 19 -11.66 -7.22 -14.63
CA VAL A 19 -10.48 -7.68 -15.37
C VAL A 19 -9.32 -6.74 -15.08
N ALA A 20 -8.17 -7.31 -14.68
CA ALA A 20 -6.92 -6.59 -14.51
C ALA A 20 -6.01 -6.85 -15.71
N GLU A 21 -5.57 -5.78 -16.36
CA GLU A 21 -4.69 -5.81 -17.53
C GLU A 21 -3.40 -5.03 -17.22
N ALA A 22 -2.24 -5.53 -17.67
CA ALA A 22 -0.99 -4.80 -17.52
C ALA A 22 -1.04 -3.46 -18.25
N THR A 23 -0.43 -2.41 -17.68
CA THR A 23 -0.41 -1.08 -18.27
C THR A 23 0.90 -0.35 -17.97
N GLU A 24 1.24 0.64 -18.79
CA GLU A 24 2.33 1.60 -18.53
C GLU A 24 1.81 2.88 -17.85
N GLU A 25 0.49 3.05 -17.75
CA GLU A 25 -0.12 4.21 -17.11
C GLU A 25 0.14 4.22 -15.60
N ARG A 26 0.46 5.40 -15.05
CA ARG A 26 0.86 5.59 -13.65
C ARG A 26 -0.08 6.52 -12.91
N ILE A 27 -0.25 6.26 -11.62
CA ILE A 27 -0.98 7.15 -10.72
C ILE A 27 -0.22 8.48 -10.63
N ASN A 28 -0.89 9.57 -10.95
CA ASN A 28 -0.32 10.90 -10.82
C ASN A 28 -0.34 11.33 -9.35
N MET A 29 0.77 11.07 -8.66
CA MET A 29 0.95 11.41 -7.24
C MET A 29 0.89 12.92 -6.98
N GLU A 30 1.17 13.78 -7.96
CA GLU A 30 1.08 15.23 -7.80
C GLU A 30 -0.36 15.71 -7.75
N LYS A 31 -1.26 15.13 -8.58
CA LYS A 31 -2.71 15.38 -8.45
C LYS A 31 -3.21 15.03 -7.06
N LEU A 32 -2.73 13.92 -6.50
CA LEU A 32 -3.10 13.43 -5.18
C LEU A 32 -2.60 14.28 -3.99
N LYS A 33 -1.72 15.26 -4.23
CA LYS A 33 -1.30 16.27 -3.24
C LYS A 33 -2.16 17.53 -3.28
N VAL A 34 -2.92 17.74 -4.36
CA VAL A 34 -3.86 18.86 -4.44
C VAL A 34 -4.89 18.68 -3.33
N GLN A 35 -5.08 19.74 -2.54
CA GLN A 35 -6.00 19.70 -1.43
C GLN A 35 -7.43 19.84 -1.95
N GLU A 36 -8.12 18.73 -2.06
CA GLU A 36 -9.57 18.65 -2.31
C GLU A 36 -10.32 18.39 -1.00
N GLU A 37 -11.62 18.70 -0.99
CA GLU A 37 -12.49 18.29 0.12
C GLU A 37 -12.52 16.77 0.22
N ILE A 38 -12.26 16.25 1.43
CA ILE A 38 -12.36 14.81 1.70
C ILE A 38 -13.82 14.52 2.03
N LEU A 39 -14.54 13.97 1.05
CA LEU A 39 -15.94 13.56 1.20
C LEU A 39 -16.07 12.35 2.13
N PHE A 40 -15.08 11.47 2.12
CA PHE A 40 -15.02 10.28 2.97
C PHE A 40 -13.58 9.87 3.25
N TYR A 41 -13.31 9.43 4.47
CA TYR A 41 -12.04 8.85 4.88
C TYR A 41 -12.28 7.66 5.81
N SER A 42 -11.50 6.59 5.61
CA SER A 42 -11.45 5.47 6.53
C SER A 42 -10.05 4.89 6.59
N ASP A 43 -9.67 4.44 7.78
CA ASP A 43 -8.41 3.74 8.07
C ASP A 43 -8.77 2.47 8.85
N LEU A 44 -8.39 1.31 8.32
CA LEU A 44 -8.74 0.01 8.88
C LEU A 44 -7.50 -0.88 8.96
N THR A 45 -7.14 -1.28 10.18
CA THR A 45 -6.17 -2.35 10.41
C THR A 45 -6.83 -3.71 10.15
N LEU A 46 -6.26 -4.50 9.24
CA LEU A 46 -6.71 -5.86 8.94
C LEU A 46 -6.13 -6.86 9.94
N PHE A 47 -4.83 -6.73 10.24
CA PHE A 47 -4.15 -7.47 11.29
C PHE A 47 -2.88 -6.73 11.76
N GLU A 48 -2.44 -7.06 12.96
CA GLU A 48 -1.23 -6.55 13.60
C GLU A 48 -0.64 -7.61 14.54
N ASP A 49 0.69 -7.70 14.61
CA ASP A 49 1.43 -8.59 15.49
C ASP A 49 2.78 -7.94 15.88
N GLU A 50 3.21 -8.08 17.14
CA GLU A 50 4.45 -7.51 17.68
C GLU A 50 5.66 -8.46 17.57
N LEU A 51 5.51 -9.59 16.86
CA LEU A 51 6.55 -10.58 16.61
C LEU A 51 7.25 -11.07 17.88
N HIS A 52 6.47 -11.27 18.95
CA HIS A 52 6.98 -11.59 20.29
C HIS A 52 8.05 -10.58 20.76
N ASP A 53 7.76 -9.28 20.64
CA ASP A 53 8.65 -8.16 20.98
C ASP A 53 9.93 -8.04 20.12
N ASN A 54 10.00 -8.74 18.98
CA ASN A 54 11.14 -8.66 18.05
C ASN A 54 10.86 -7.76 16.83
N GLY A 55 9.78 -6.99 16.86
CA GLY A 55 9.46 -6.06 15.79
C GLY A 55 7.97 -5.80 15.68
N VAL A 56 7.50 -5.64 14.44
CA VAL A 56 6.08 -5.39 14.15
C VAL A 56 5.74 -5.83 12.74
N ALA A 57 4.58 -6.46 12.60
CA ALA A 57 3.93 -6.75 11.33
C ALA A 57 2.52 -6.16 11.33
N VAL A 58 2.24 -5.23 10.42
CA VAL A 58 0.93 -4.55 10.33
C VAL A 58 0.44 -4.60 8.89
N CYS A 59 -0.82 -4.98 8.70
CA CYS A 59 -1.52 -4.84 7.43
C CYS A 59 -2.73 -3.94 7.63
N SER A 60 -2.77 -2.81 6.91
CA SER A 60 -3.86 -1.84 7.00
C SER A 60 -4.27 -1.33 5.63
N VAL A 61 -5.50 -0.85 5.52
CA VAL A 61 -6.03 -0.18 4.33
C VAL A 61 -6.57 1.19 4.69
N LYS A 62 -6.13 2.21 3.95
CA LYS A 62 -6.62 3.58 4.05
C LYS A 62 -7.32 3.96 2.77
N ILE A 63 -8.46 4.62 2.85
CA ILE A 63 -9.18 5.14 1.69
C ILE A 63 -9.56 6.61 1.93
N ARG A 64 -9.43 7.41 0.88
CA ARG A 64 -9.95 8.77 0.81
C ARG A 64 -10.74 8.95 -0.48
N CYS A 65 -11.92 9.55 -0.36
CA CYS A 65 -12.77 9.92 -1.48
C CYS A 65 -12.83 11.45 -1.58
N MET A 66 -12.69 11.94 -2.80
CA MET A 66 -12.69 13.34 -3.20
C MET A 66 -13.70 13.52 -4.34
N PRO A 67 -14.15 14.73 -4.67
CA PRO A 67 -15.00 14.95 -5.82
C PRO A 67 -14.38 14.42 -7.13
N SER A 68 -13.05 14.51 -7.29
CA SER A 68 -12.33 14.02 -8.47
C SER A 68 -12.23 12.49 -8.56
N GLY A 69 -12.49 11.75 -7.49
CA GLY A 69 -12.29 10.30 -7.47
C GLY A 69 -11.92 9.75 -6.09
N PHE A 70 -11.28 8.59 -6.04
CA PHE A 70 -10.79 8.04 -4.77
C PHE A 70 -9.37 7.50 -4.89
N PHE A 71 -8.72 7.42 -3.73
CA PHE A 71 -7.43 6.78 -3.56
C PHE A 71 -7.47 5.86 -2.35
N ALA A 72 -7.03 4.62 -2.53
CA ALA A 72 -6.83 3.65 -1.46
C ALA A 72 -5.39 3.15 -1.43
N LEU A 73 -4.87 2.93 -0.22
CA LEU A 73 -3.57 2.34 0.04
C LEU A 73 -3.77 1.15 0.97
N LEU A 74 -3.58 -0.05 0.43
CA LEU A 74 -3.35 -1.25 1.22
C LEU A 74 -1.84 -1.35 1.46
N ARG A 75 -1.43 -1.40 2.73
CA ARG A 75 -0.03 -1.49 3.12
C ARG A 75 0.16 -2.62 4.10
N TYR A 76 1.05 -3.53 3.74
CA TYR A 76 1.72 -4.41 4.69
C TYR A 76 3.09 -3.81 5.03
N PHE A 77 3.34 -3.64 6.33
CA PHE A 77 4.60 -3.16 6.89
C PHE A 77 5.16 -4.23 7.82
N LEU A 78 6.43 -4.54 7.64
CA LEU A 78 7.19 -5.44 8.50
C LEU A 78 8.47 -4.76 8.93
N ARG A 79 8.75 -4.82 10.22
CA ARG A 79 10.04 -4.52 10.81
C ARG A 79 10.41 -5.70 11.70
N VAL A 80 11.59 -6.26 11.49
CA VAL A 80 12.21 -7.22 12.40
C VAL A 80 13.45 -6.55 12.95
N ASP A 81 13.48 -6.34 14.26
CA ASP A 81 14.48 -5.48 14.89
C ASP A 81 15.89 -6.03 14.72
N GLY A 82 16.80 -5.19 14.20
CA GLY A 82 18.17 -5.58 13.89
C GLY A 82 18.33 -6.56 12.73
N VAL A 83 17.28 -6.80 11.93
CA VAL A 83 17.31 -7.78 10.83
C VAL A 83 16.87 -7.16 9.52
N MET A 84 15.62 -6.69 9.43
CA MET A 84 15.07 -6.22 8.15
C MET A 84 13.86 -5.30 8.29
N MET A 85 13.58 -4.60 7.19
CA MET A 85 12.32 -3.88 6.96
C MET A 85 11.74 -4.27 5.61
N ARG A 86 10.41 -4.32 5.53
CA ARG A 86 9.67 -4.63 4.30
C ARG A 86 8.38 -3.83 4.24
N ILE A 87 8.08 -3.31 3.05
CA ILE A 87 6.83 -2.60 2.74
C ILE A 87 6.25 -3.18 1.47
N HIS A 88 5.02 -3.67 1.54
CA HIS A 88 4.23 -4.01 0.36
C HIS A 88 3.07 -3.03 0.26
N ASP A 89 3.14 -2.15 -0.72
CA ASP A 89 2.08 -1.21 -1.06
C ASP A 89 1.27 -1.73 -2.23
N THR A 90 -0.06 -1.71 -2.09
CA THR A 90 -0.99 -1.76 -3.22
C THR A 90 -1.81 -0.48 -3.21
N ARG A 91 -1.58 0.37 -4.20
CA ARG A 91 -2.31 1.62 -4.41
C ARG A 91 -3.41 1.38 -5.42
N LEU A 92 -4.61 1.84 -5.10
CA LEU A 92 -5.75 1.82 -6.00
C LEU A 92 -6.22 3.26 -6.19
N TYR A 93 -6.30 3.71 -7.43
CA TYR A 93 -6.74 5.05 -7.78
C TYR A 93 -7.78 4.99 -8.88
N LYS A 94 -8.83 5.80 -8.75
CA LYS A 94 -9.86 5.93 -9.78
C LYS A 94 -10.29 7.38 -9.85
N GLU A 95 -10.27 7.96 -11.05
CA GLU A 95 -10.94 9.24 -11.30
C GLU A 95 -12.45 9.01 -11.50
N ALA A 96 -13.25 9.99 -11.10
CA ALA A 96 -14.71 9.94 -11.20
C ALA A 96 -15.16 9.65 -12.64
N GLU A 97 -14.50 10.27 -13.62
CA GLU A 97 -14.80 10.16 -15.05
C GLU A 97 -14.30 8.87 -15.71
N TRP A 98 -13.39 8.13 -15.07
CA TRP A 98 -12.83 6.90 -15.65
C TRP A 98 -13.78 5.71 -15.47
N ASP A 99 -13.79 4.81 -16.46
CA ASP A 99 -14.45 3.51 -16.38
C ASP A 99 -13.53 2.38 -15.88
N TYR A 100 -12.30 2.73 -15.50
CA TYR A 100 -11.31 1.84 -14.91
C TYR A 100 -10.68 2.47 -13.65
N ALA A 101 -9.99 1.64 -12.87
CA ALA A 101 -9.06 2.06 -11.83
C ALA A 101 -7.63 1.67 -12.20
N LEU A 102 -6.64 2.41 -11.71
CA LEU A 102 -5.24 2.02 -11.74
C LEU A 102 -4.89 1.33 -10.42
N ARG A 103 -4.23 0.19 -10.53
CA ARG A 103 -3.61 -0.52 -9.40
C ARG A 103 -2.10 -0.54 -9.57
N GLU A 104 -1.38 0.04 -8.62
CA GLU A 104 0.08 -0.05 -8.55
C GLU A 104 0.49 -0.88 -7.35
N VAL A 105 1.21 -1.96 -7.60
CA VAL A 105 1.83 -2.80 -6.57
C VAL A 105 3.31 -2.46 -6.51
N CYS A 106 3.81 -2.15 -5.33
CA CYS A 106 5.22 -1.84 -5.08
C CYS A 106 5.69 -2.58 -3.82
N ARG A 107 6.75 -3.37 -3.94
CA ARG A 107 7.35 -4.08 -2.82
C ARG A 107 8.78 -3.59 -2.62
N ARG A 108 9.11 -3.33 -1.37
CA ARG A 108 10.39 -2.78 -0.95
C ARG A 108 10.92 -3.55 0.24
N GLU A 109 12.20 -3.86 0.22
CA GLU A 109 12.83 -4.66 1.27
C GLU A 109 14.26 -4.19 1.52
N LEU A 110 14.67 -4.18 2.79
CA LEU A 110 16.04 -3.88 3.18
C LEU A 110 16.42 -4.79 4.34
N TYR A 111 17.47 -5.59 4.16
CA TYR A 111 18.13 -6.30 5.26
C TYR A 111 19.17 -5.37 5.85
N THR A 112 19.03 -5.07 7.14
CA THR A 112 19.93 -4.17 7.84
C THR A 112 19.88 -4.43 9.33
N THR A 113 21.05 -4.46 9.96
CA THR A 113 21.18 -4.42 11.42
C THR A 113 21.02 -2.99 11.95
N GLU A 114 21.22 -2.01 11.08
CA GLU A 114 21.00 -0.59 11.34
C GLU A 114 19.59 -0.25 10.90
N ILE A 115 18.62 -0.31 11.81
CA ILE A 115 17.28 0.20 11.52
C ILE A 115 17.43 1.70 11.25
N PRO A 116 17.03 2.23 10.09
CA PRO A 116 17.07 3.66 9.84
C PRO A 116 16.24 4.33 10.93
N VAL A 117 16.87 5.09 11.81
CA VAL A 117 16.14 5.86 12.82
C VAL A 117 15.42 6.95 12.04
N GLY A 118 14.11 6.77 11.84
CA GLY A 118 13.24 7.82 11.30
C GLY A 118 13.52 9.10 12.07
N LYS A 119 13.73 10.23 11.37
CA LYS A 119 14.08 11.51 11.99
C LYS A 119 13.07 11.82 13.12
N SER A 120 13.52 11.66 14.36
CA SER A 120 12.81 11.92 15.62
C SER A 120 11.46 11.19 15.84
N GLY A 121 11.45 10.22 16.76
CA GLY A 121 10.30 9.97 17.64
C GLY A 121 9.20 9.01 17.16
N SER A 122 9.20 8.56 15.91
CA SER A 122 8.25 7.53 15.43
C SER A 122 8.97 6.46 14.62
N LEU A 123 9.47 5.44 15.31
CA LEU A 123 10.01 4.21 14.71
C LEU A 123 8.91 3.35 14.07
N THR A 124 7.66 3.83 14.08
CA THR A 124 6.45 3.08 13.81
C THR A 124 5.60 3.69 12.69
N ASP A 125 6.03 4.76 12.02
CA ASP A 125 5.32 5.27 10.85
C ASP A 125 5.87 4.64 9.56
N PRO A 126 5.17 3.67 8.95
CA PRO A 126 5.57 3.09 7.67
C PRO A 126 5.68 4.14 6.55
N GLY A 127 4.95 5.26 6.68
CA GLY A 127 4.98 6.40 5.77
C GLY A 127 6.38 6.97 5.57
N SER A 128 7.10 7.21 6.67
CA SER A 128 8.45 7.78 6.65
C SER A 128 9.50 6.89 5.96
N PHE A 129 9.30 5.57 5.95
CA PHE A 129 10.27 4.61 5.41
C PHE A 129 10.02 4.24 3.95
N ALA A 130 8.80 4.40 3.45
CA ALA A 130 8.39 3.93 2.12
C ALA A 130 9.33 4.37 0.99
N ASN A 131 9.91 5.56 1.06
CA ASN A 131 10.82 6.07 0.03
C ASN A 131 12.31 5.79 0.27
N THR A 132 12.66 5.18 1.41
CA THR A 132 14.06 4.89 1.80
C THR A 132 14.48 3.46 1.49
N LEU A 133 13.53 2.52 1.47
CA LEU A 133 13.82 1.13 1.11
C LEU A 133 13.93 0.96 -0.41
N PRO A 134 14.86 0.11 -0.89
CA PRO A 134 14.98 -0.20 -2.31
C PRO A 134 13.77 -1.00 -2.80
N ILE A 135 13.39 -0.74 -4.05
CA ILE A 135 12.31 -1.47 -4.72
C ILE A 135 12.85 -2.83 -5.15
N VAL A 136 12.12 -3.89 -4.80
CA VAL A 136 12.43 -5.27 -5.23
C VAL A 136 11.41 -5.80 -6.24
N TYR A 137 10.22 -5.19 -6.32
CA TYR A 137 9.17 -5.56 -7.26
C TYR A 137 8.20 -4.41 -7.51
N GLU A 138 7.79 -4.24 -8.77
CA GLU A 138 6.72 -3.35 -9.17
C GLU A 138 5.82 -4.00 -10.22
N ARG A 139 4.52 -3.70 -10.15
CA ARG A 139 3.53 -4.08 -11.16
C ARG A 139 2.46 -3.00 -11.28
N PHE A 140 2.02 -2.74 -12.51
CA PHE A 140 1.02 -1.72 -12.82
C PHE A 140 -0.09 -2.35 -13.65
N GLU A 141 -1.32 -2.13 -13.21
CA GLU A 141 -2.50 -2.73 -13.81
C GLU A 141 -3.62 -1.71 -13.97
N LYS A 142 -4.39 -1.87 -15.03
CA LYS A 142 -5.68 -1.23 -15.24
C LYS A 142 -6.77 -2.23 -14.90
N ILE A 143 -7.62 -1.89 -13.94
CA ILE A 143 -8.76 -2.70 -13.53
C ILE A 143 -10.02 -2.12 -14.17
N LYS A 144 -10.62 -2.87 -15.08
CA LYS A 144 -11.93 -2.55 -15.66
C LYS A 144 -13.02 -3.19 -14.82
N PHE A 145 -14.03 -2.42 -14.45
CA PHE A 145 -15.20 -2.91 -13.75
C PHE A 145 -16.29 -3.22 -14.77
N ASP A 146 -16.87 -4.43 -14.71
CA ASP A 146 -18.02 -4.74 -15.52
C ASP A 146 -19.22 -3.89 -15.05
N LYS A 147 -19.90 -3.25 -16.00
CA LYS A 147 -21.03 -2.34 -15.73
C LYS A 147 -22.37 -3.08 -15.64
N ASN A 148 -22.36 -4.41 -15.77
CA ASN A 148 -23.56 -5.25 -15.73
C ASN A 148 -23.83 -5.79 -14.31
N VAL A 149 -24.21 -4.91 -13.38
CA VAL A 149 -24.99 -5.27 -12.18
C VAL A 149 -26.03 -4.18 -11.91
#